data_AF-A0A957QNN1-F1
#
_entry.id   AF-A0A957QNN1-F1
#
_cell.length_a   1.000
_cell.length_b   1.000
_cell.length_c   1.000
_cell.angle_alpha   90.00
_cell.angle_beta   90.00
_cell.angle_gamma   90.00
#
_symmetry.space_group_name_H-M   'P 1'
#
loop_
_entity.id
_entity.type
_entity.pdbx_description
1 polymer ?
#
loop_
_entity_poly.entity_id
_entity_poly.type
_entity_poly.pdbx_seq_one_letter_code
_entity_poly.pdbx_strand_id
1 'polypeptide(L)'
;KSRDLHYRGIDNYRDLFSPRQQLYLWESRRLLAEVPPEIRLNLGLLISTSLEFNSLLCGYKGGNAQRPGAIRHVFAHHAYGFPYTVVENNPLFEPAGRKASGTLGQLFHDRIRRARQWAAAPAERVPAGRGSQQVPLPGEKDGGMAVLTAAELAQGQRRFLLHHGSAVDLPLPANSIDYVITDPPYFDSVQYGDLANFFRVWLQQLLPEAADWQYELDAAAIDPREPVAGAAYDYLAVLGGIFSECQRVLRPDSGRLIFTFHHGKATAWAALAGALRQARFQLVNYYVVHSESPASVHINGLNALTHDAILVLAPAVNREWQRPGWPAHADSEQFTATCARMLGWSLSDAADETDLPAAWQALLSSG
;
A
#
# COMPACT_ATOMS: atom_id res chain seq x y z
N LYS A 1 -6.66 15.39 4.81
CA LYS A 1 -5.44 15.82 5.54
C LYS A 1 -4.90 17.14 4.98
N SER A 2 -4.98 17.38 3.67
CA SER A 2 -4.67 18.65 3.01
C SER A 2 -5.49 19.85 3.52
N ARG A 3 -6.69 19.64 4.06
CA ARG A 3 -7.47 20.70 4.75
C ARG A 3 -6.68 21.40 5.86
N ASP A 4 -5.78 20.68 6.54
CA ASP A 4 -4.91 21.24 7.58
C ASP A 4 -3.91 22.27 7.02
N LEU A 5 -3.58 22.18 5.73
CA LEU A 5 -2.76 23.17 5.01
C LEU A 5 -3.56 24.46 4.82
N HIS A 6 -4.80 24.36 4.33
CA HIS A 6 -5.67 25.53 4.13
C HIS A 6 -5.97 26.27 5.44
N TYR A 7 -6.20 25.57 6.55
CA TYR A 7 -6.37 26.22 7.87
C TYR A 7 -5.14 27.03 8.32
N ARG A 8 -3.98 26.81 7.70
CA ARG A 8 -2.74 27.55 7.95
C ARG A 8 -2.39 28.54 6.84
N GLY A 9 -3.31 28.79 5.91
CA GLY A 9 -3.11 29.70 4.78
C GLY A 9 -2.11 29.18 3.74
N ILE A 10 -1.94 27.86 3.66
CA ILE A 10 -1.10 27.20 2.66
C ILE A 10 -2.01 26.72 1.54
N ASP A 11 -2.04 27.48 0.45
CA ASP A 11 -2.86 27.18 -0.72
C ASP A 11 -2.01 26.65 -1.88
N ASN A 12 -0.69 26.62 -1.74
CA ASN A 12 0.24 26.08 -2.73
C ASN A 12 1.29 25.16 -2.09
N TYR A 13 1.57 24.00 -2.71
CA TYR A 13 2.64 23.11 -2.28
C TYR A 13 4.03 23.78 -2.28
N ARG A 14 4.24 24.84 -3.07
CA ARG A 14 5.47 25.64 -3.04
C ARG A 14 5.69 26.34 -1.71
N ASP A 15 4.61 26.67 -0.99
CA ASP A 15 4.68 27.35 0.32
C ASP A 15 5.23 26.43 1.41
N LEU A 16 5.29 25.12 1.15
CA LEU A 16 5.92 24.13 2.01
C LEU A 16 7.45 24.09 1.87
N PHE A 17 8.05 24.97 1.08
CA PHE A 17 9.49 24.96 0.80
C PHE A 17 10.09 26.37 0.92
N SER A 18 11.26 26.46 1.57
CA SER A 18 12.04 27.70 1.61
C SER A 18 12.55 28.10 0.22
N PRO A 19 12.93 29.36 -0.03
CA PRO A 19 13.52 29.77 -1.31
C PRO A 19 14.75 28.94 -1.73
N ARG A 20 15.59 28.52 -0.77
CA ARG A 20 16.75 27.65 -1.03
C ARG A 20 16.32 26.23 -1.43
N GLN A 21 15.30 25.68 -0.77
CA GLN A 21 14.73 24.38 -1.15
C GLN A 21 14.07 24.42 -2.53
N GLN A 22 13.38 25.51 -2.87
CA GLN A 22 12.82 25.73 -4.21
C GLN A 22 13.92 25.86 -5.27
N LEU A 23 15.03 26.54 -4.96
CA LEU A 23 16.19 26.62 -5.85
C LEU A 23 16.79 25.22 -6.11
N TYR A 24 16.93 24.39 -5.07
CA TYR A 24 17.35 23.01 -5.21
C TYR A 24 16.42 22.21 -6.14
N LEU A 25 15.11 22.33 -5.97
CA LEU A 25 14.11 21.65 -6.80
C LEU A 25 14.16 22.12 -8.26
N TRP A 26 14.29 23.42 -8.47
CA TRP A 26 14.40 24.03 -9.79
C TRP A 26 15.66 23.55 -10.52
N GLU A 27 16.82 23.59 -9.86
CA GLU A 27 18.08 23.17 -10.46
C GLU A 27 18.11 21.66 -10.69
N SER A 28 17.54 20.87 -9.78
CA SER A 28 17.39 19.42 -9.95
C SER A 28 16.56 19.08 -11.18
N ARG A 29 15.45 19.79 -11.40
CA ARG A 29 14.63 19.64 -12.61
C ARG A 29 15.40 19.99 -13.88
N ARG A 30 16.17 21.09 -13.85
CA ARG A 30 17.00 21.52 -14.98
C ARG A 30 18.02 20.44 -15.35
N LEU A 31 18.75 19.93 -14.37
CA LEU A 31 19.77 18.89 -14.57
C LEU A 31 19.17 17.55 -15.01
N LEU A 32 18.02 17.14 -14.46
CA LEU A 32 17.35 15.89 -14.86
C LEU A 32 16.98 15.85 -16.35
N ALA A 33 16.68 17.00 -16.96
CA ALA A 33 16.36 17.08 -18.39
C ALA A 33 17.55 16.68 -19.28
N GLU A 34 18.77 16.86 -18.79
CA GLU A 34 20.02 16.55 -19.49
C GLU A 34 20.43 15.06 -19.32
N VAL A 35 19.81 14.35 -18.38
CA VAL A 35 20.12 12.94 -18.08
C VAL A 35 19.38 12.00 -19.03
N PRO A 36 20.01 10.88 -19.46
CA PRO A 36 19.37 9.85 -20.27
C PRO A 36 18.08 9.30 -19.63
N PRO A 37 17.03 8.98 -20.44
CA PRO A 37 15.74 8.51 -19.92
C PRO A 37 15.85 7.33 -18.94
N GLU A 38 16.76 6.39 -19.19
CA GLU A 38 16.98 5.19 -18.39
C GLU A 38 17.52 5.48 -16.98
N ILE A 39 18.20 6.61 -16.78
CA ILE A 39 18.70 7.07 -15.48
C ILE A 39 17.73 8.07 -14.85
N ARG A 40 17.07 8.88 -15.67
CA ARG A 40 16.18 9.98 -15.26
C ARG A 40 15.10 9.52 -14.28
N LEU A 41 14.46 8.37 -14.54
CA LEU A 41 13.44 7.82 -13.63
C LEU A 41 13.99 7.59 -12.22
N ASN A 42 15.14 6.91 -12.10
CA ASN A 42 15.74 6.61 -10.79
C ASN A 42 16.15 7.89 -10.05
N LEU A 43 16.71 8.88 -10.75
CA LEU A 43 17.11 10.15 -10.14
C LEU A 43 15.91 11.02 -9.76
N GLY A 44 14.86 11.06 -10.59
CA GLY A 44 13.62 11.77 -10.28
C GLY A 44 12.92 11.19 -9.05
N LEU A 45 12.84 9.86 -8.94
CA LEU A 45 12.35 9.18 -7.73
C LEU A 45 13.22 9.47 -6.50
N LEU A 46 14.54 9.54 -6.68
CA LEU A 46 15.48 9.87 -5.60
C LEU A 46 15.28 11.29 -5.07
N ILE A 47 15.16 12.27 -5.98
CA ILE A 47 14.86 13.66 -5.64
C ILE A 47 13.50 13.76 -4.96
N SER A 48 12.47 13.08 -5.47
CA SER A 48 11.16 13.02 -4.82
C SER A 48 11.23 12.44 -3.41
N THR A 49 11.97 11.34 -3.23
CA THR A 49 12.18 10.73 -1.90
C THR A 49 12.91 11.69 -0.94
N SER A 50 13.83 12.52 -1.45
CA SER A 50 14.51 13.52 -0.61
C SER A 50 13.56 14.57 -0.02
N LEU A 51 12.41 14.82 -0.65
CA LEU A 51 11.41 15.79 -0.17
C LEU A 51 10.80 15.37 1.17
N GLU A 52 10.81 14.07 1.48
CA GLU A 52 10.45 13.57 2.81
C GLU A 52 11.26 14.21 3.93
N PHE A 53 12.48 14.64 3.62
CA PHE A 53 13.45 15.19 4.55
C PHE A 53 13.83 16.64 4.22
N ASN A 54 13.26 17.21 3.16
CA ASN A 54 13.64 18.52 2.65
C ASN A 54 12.43 19.38 2.30
N SER A 55 11.65 19.70 3.34
CA SER A 55 10.54 20.66 3.29
C SER A 55 10.44 21.43 4.61
N LEU A 56 9.65 22.50 4.64
CA LEU A 56 9.37 23.27 5.85
C LEU A 56 8.54 22.49 6.90
N LEU A 57 8.08 21.29 6.55
CA LEU A 57 7.41 20.36 7.46
C LEU A 57 8.39 19.46 8.23
N CYS A 58 9.69 19.53 7.91
CA CYS A 58 10.71 18.72 8.55
C CYS A 58 11.19 19.35 9.87
N GLY A 59 11.39 18.50 10.89
CA GLY A 59 11.90 18.90 12.20
C GLY A 59 12.92 17.90 12.75
N TYR A 60 13.52 18.18 13.90
CA TYR A 60 14.44 17.23 14.55
C TYR A 60 13.71 16.06 15.22
N LYS A 61 14.31 14.87 15.15
CA LYS A 61 13.90 13.70 15.94
C LYS A 61 14.41 13.84 17.37
N GLY A 62 13.51 13.76 18.34
CA GLY A 62 13.84 13.71 19.77
C GLY A 62 13.47 14.98 20.54
N GLY A 63 13.03 14.80 21.79
CA GLY A 63 12.63 15.89 22.70
C GLY A 63 13.66 16.19 23.80
N ASN A 64 14.90 15.70 23.66
CA ASN A 64 15.94 15.90 24.69
C ASN A 64 16.92 17.00 24.24
N ALA A 65 17.06 18.05 25.04
CA ALA A 65 17.77 19.29 24.71
C ALA A 65 19.26 19.10 24.37
N GLN A 66 19.87 17.96 24.72
CA GLN A 66 21.30 17.73 24.57
C GLN A 66 21.72 17.02 23.26
N ARG A 67 20.77 16.57 22.42
CA ARG A 67 21.09 15.95 21.13
C ARG A 67 20.01 16.30 20.10
N PRO A 68 20.20 17.30 19.22
CA PRO A 68 19.38 17.40 18.02
C PRO A 68 19.56 16.10 17.22
N GLY A 69 18.52 15.26 17.17
CA GLY A 69 18.60 13.97 16.50
C GLY A 69 18.52 14.10 14.98
N ALA A 70 18.42 12.96 14.29
CA ALA A 70 18.23 12.91 12.84
C ALA A 70 16.99 13.71 12.38
N ILE A 71 16.91 14.06 11.10
CA ILE A 71 15.72 14.71 10.56
C ILE A 71 14.53 13.75 10.65
N ARG A 72 13.42 14.22 11.23
CA ARG A 72 12.12 13.54 11.20
C ARG A 72 11.50 13.80 9.83
N HIS A 73 11.17 12.73 9.12
CA HIS A 73 10.51 12.84 7.83
C HIS A 73 9.09 13.43 7.95
N VAL A 74 8.66 14.13 6.92
CA VAL A 74 7.39 14.91 6.85
C VAL A 74 6.14 14.10 7.23
N PHE A 75 6.09 12.81 6.90
CA PHE A 75 4.92 11.94 7.16
C PHE A 75 5.13 10.92 8.28
N ALA A 76 6.02 11.21 9.25
CA ALA A 76 6.25 10.32 10.40
C ALA A 76 5.00 10.03 11.25
N HIS A 77 3.98 10.88 11.14
CA HIS A 77 2.69 10.72 11.81
C HIS A 77 1.53 10.51 10.82
N HIS A 78 1.83 10.14 9.57
CA HIS A 78 0.87 10.03 8.47
C HIS A 78 -0.01 11.29 8.34
N ALA A 79 0.53 12.49 8.52
CA ALA A 79 -0.22 13.75 8.45
C ALA A 79 0.71 14.91 8.09
N TYR A 80 0.14 16.04 7.65
CA TYR A 80 0.87 17.30 7.48
C TYR A 80 1.18 17.91 8.85
N GLY A 81 2.28 17.48 9.46
CA GLY A 81 2.73 17.96 10.76
C GLY A 81 3.58 19.23 10.63
N PHE A 82 3.28 20.25 11.43
CA PHE A 82 4.04 21.49 11.47
C PHE A 82 4.95 21.51 12.71
N PRO A 83 6.28 21.42 12.54
CA PRO A 83 7.19 21.45 13.67
C PRO A 83 7.28 22.87 14.24
N TYR A 84 7.52 22.99 15.55
CA TYR A 84 7.81 24.28 16.19
C TYR A 84 9.10 24.90 15.64
N THR A 85 10.11 24.07 15.38
CA THR A 85 11.37 24.47 14.75
C THR A 85 11.57 23.68 13.48
N VAL A 86 11.56 24.40 12.35
CA VAL A 86 11.83 23.84 11.03
C VAL A 86 13.32 23.51 10.90
N VAL A 87 13.61 22.40 10.24
CA VAL A 87 14.97 22.01 9.86
C VAL A 87 15.07 22.01 8.34
N GLU A 88 16.03 22.78 7.82
CA GLU A 88 16.37 22.74 6.41
C GLU A 88 17.53 21.75 6.20
N ASN A 89 17.30 20.76 5.34
CA ASN A 89 18.31 19.77 5.00
C ASN A 89 19.24 20.29 3.89
N ASN A 90 20.41 19.67 3.74
CA ASN A 90 21.23 19.79 2.54
C ASN A 90 21.20 18.45 1.79
N PRO A 91 20.34 18.29 0.77
CA PRO A 91 20.25 17.04 0.00
C PRO A 91 21.57 16.65 -0.70
N LEU A 92 22.45 17.62 -0.98
CA LEU A 92 23.73 17.41 -1.66
C LEU A 92 24.87 17.08 -0.68
N PHE A 93 24.61 17.06 0.62
CA PHE A 93 25.64 16.75 1.60
C PHE A 93 26.11 15.31 1.45
N GLU A 94 27.41 15.15 1.19
CA GLU A 94 28.09 13.86 1.21
C GLU A 94 28.71 13.64 2.60
N PRO A 95 28.13 12.74 3.41
CA PRO A 95 28.69 12.49 4.72
C PRO A 95 29.97 11.64 4.56
N ALA A 96 31.13 12.20 4.91
CA ALA A 96 32.42 11.51 4.91
C ALA A 96 32.46 10.31 5.90
N GLY A 97 31.85 9.19 5.50
CA GLY A 97 31.69 7.98 6.32
C GLY A 97 30.61 8.07 7.41
N ARG A 98 29.79 9.13 7.44
CA ARG A 98 28.70 9.30 8.42
C ARG A 98 27.34 8.97 7.79
N LYS A 99 26.32 8.75 8.62
CA LYS A 99 24.93 8.69 8.14
C LYS A 99 24.32 10.08 8.15
N ALA A 100 23.61 10.44 7.08
CA ALA A 100 22.84 11.68 6.99
C ALA A 100 21.44 11.38 6.46
N SER A 101 20.42 12.01 7.05
CA SER A 101 19.03 11.83 6.64
C SER A 101 18.76 12.55 5.32
N GLY A 102 18.12 11.86 4.37
CA GLY A 102 17.56 12.49 3.18
C GLY A 102 18.56 13.09 2.19
N THR A 103 19.85 12.76 2.29
CA THR A 103 20.83 13.18 1.28
C THR A 103 20.76 12.24 0.07
N LEU A 104 20.99 12.78 -1.13
CA LEU A 104 20.89 12.02 -2.37
C LEU A 104 21.86 10.84 -2.39
N GLY A 105 23.11 11.04 -1.94
CA GLY A 105 24.11 9.96 -1.86
C GLY A 105 23.66 8.82 -0.92
N GLN A 106 23.15 9.15 0.27
CA GLN A 106 22.66 8.14 1.21
C GLN A 106 21.44 7.40 0.65
N LEU A 107 20.47 8.13 0.11
CA LEU A 107 19.26 7.55 -0.47
C LEU A 107 19.61 6.66 -1.68
N PHE A 108 20.58 7.03 -2.50
CA PHE A 108 21.03 6.22 -3.63
C PHE A 108 21.59 4.88 -3.15
N HIS A 109 22.45 4.90 -2.13
CA HIS A 109 23.02 3.68 -1.57
C HIS A 109 21.98 2.79 -0.88
N ASP A 110 21.12 3.37 -0.04
CA ASP A 110 20.18 2.61 0.78
C ASP A 110 18.92 2.15 0.05
N ARG A 111 18.55 2.82 -1.05
CA ARG A 111 17.35 2.51 -1.85
C ARG A 111 17.72 1.93 -3.20
N ILE A 112 18.31 2.74 -4.08
CA ILE A 112 18.52 2.35 -5.48
C ILE A 112 19.56 1.23 -5.60
N ARG A 113 20.77 1.44 -5.08
CA ARG A 113 21.85 0.45 -5.18
C ARG A 113 21.47 -0.85 -4.47
N ARG A 114 20.94 -0.75 -3.25
CA ARG A 114 20.51 -1.92 -2.47
C ARG A 114 19.41 -2.71 -3.18
N ALA A 115 18.40 -2.03 -3.74
CA ALA A 115 17.35 -2.68 -4.52
C ALA A 115 17.91 -3.37 -5.76
N ARG A 116 18.80 -2.72 -6.53
CA ARG A 116 19.43 -3.32 -7.72
C ARG A 116 20.32 -4.51 -7.39
N GLN A 117 21.02 -4.48 -6.26
CA GLN A 117 21.82 -5.61 -5.79
C GLN A 117 20.93 -6.80 -5.40
N TRP A 118 19.85 -6.56 -4.66
CA TRP A 118 18.89 -7.61 -4.35
C TRP A 118 18.22 -8.15 -5.61
N ALA A 119 17.83 -7.27 -6.54
CA ALA A 119 17.18 -7.69 -7.78
C ALA A 119 18.08 -8.57 -8.66
N ALA A 120 19.40 -8.33 -8.65
CA ALA A 120 20.38 -9.14 -9.36
C ALA A 120 20.68 -10.49 -8.68
N ALA A 121 20.48 -10.60 -7.37
CA ALA A 121 20.69 -11.81 -6.60
C ALA A 121 19.68 -11.89 -5.44
N PRO A 122 18.42 -12.25 -5.74
CA PRO A 122 17.36 -12.27 -4.74
C PRO A 122 17.69 -13.25 -3.61
N ALA A 123 17.30 -12.85 -2.41
CA ALA A 123 17.40 -13.67 -1.22
C ALA A 123 16.15 -13.48 -0.37
N GLU A 124 15.72 -14.57 0.25
CA GLU A 124 14.54 -14.60 1.11
C GLU A 124 14.94 -14.67 2.57
N ARG A 125 14.12 -14.03 3.41
CA ARG A 125 14.34 -14.00 4.85
C ARG A 125 13.69 -15.24 5.48
N VAL A 126 14.51 -16.15 5.99
CA VAL A 126 14.05 -17.36 6.70
C VAL A 126 14.25 -17.18 8.21
N PRO A 127 13.23 -17.44 9.05
CA PRO A 127 13.39 -17.45 10.50
C PRO A 127 14.49 -18.42 10.96
N ALA A 128 15.39 -17.96 11.82
CA ALA A 128 16.51 -18.74 12.33
C ALA A 128 16.70 -18.45 13.83
N GLY A 129 16.08 -19.29 14.68
CA GLY A 129 16.09 -19.11 16.13
C GLY A 129 15.48 -17.76 16.54
N ARG A 130 16.26 -16.90 17.23
CA ARG A 130 15.85 -15.54 17.64
C ARG A 130 16.00 -14.47 16.55
N GLY A 131 16.47 -14.84 15.37
CA GLY A 131 16.73 -13.91 14.27
C GLY A 131 16.20 -14.43 12.95
N SER A 132 16.74 -13.88 11.88
CA SER A 132 16.43 -14.30 10.52
C SER A 132 17.70 -14.36 9.70
N GLN A 133 17.80 -15.34 8.81
CA GLN A 133 18.88 -15.47 7.86
C GLN A 133 18.38 -15.09 6.46
N GLN A 134 19.25 -14.46 5.66
CA GLN A 134 18.99 -14.31 4.23
C GLN A 134 19.46 -15.57 3.50
N VAL A 135 18.56 -16.23 2.81
CA VAL A 135 18.82 -17.43 2.02
C VAL A 135 18.75 -17.04 0.55
N PRO A 136 19.86 -17.10 -0.21
CA PRO A 136 19.86 -16.81 -1.64
C PRO A 136 18.89 -17.73 -2.38
N LEU A 137 18.30 -17.23 -3.46
CA LEU A 137 17.43 -17.98 -4.36
C LEU A 137 18.20 -18.26 -5.67
N PRO A 138 18.91 -19.39 -5.80
CA PRO A 138 19.77 -19.64 -6.96
C PRO A 138 18.97 -19.70 -8.26
N GLY A 139 19.41 -18.98 -9.28
CA GLY A 139 18.75 -18.91 -10.58
C GLY A 139 17.65 -17.85 -10.70
N GLU A 140 17.21 -17.29 -9.58
CA GLU A 140 16.23 -16.21 -9.56
C GLU A 140 16.87 -14.85 -9.85
N LYS A 141 16.08 -13.98 -10.47
CA LYS A 141 16.43 -12.58 -10.73
C LYS A 141 15.14 -11.76 -10.81
N ASP A 142 15.08 -10.66 -10.07
CA ASP A 142 14.01 -9.68 -10.22
C ASP A 142 14.37 -8.73 -11.36
N GLY A 143 13.83 -9.02 -12.53
CA GLY A 143 14.03 -8.21 -13.71
C GLY A 143 13.42 -8.85 -14.94
N GLY A 144 12.99 -7.99 -15.86
CA GLY A 144 12.36 -8.42 -17.09
C GLY A 144 12.36 -7.33 -18.15
N MET A 145 11.69 -7.64 -19.26
CA MET A 145 11.42 -6.68 -20.32
C MET A 145 10.06 -6.05 -20.11
N ALA A 146 10.02 -4.72 -20.04
CA ALA A 146 8.77 -3.99 -20.04
C ALA A 146 8.05 -4.21 -21.39
N VAL A 147 6.76 -4.47 -21.34
CA VAL A 147 5.88 -4.57 -22.51
C VAL A 147 4.71 -3.61 -22.38
N LEU A 148 4.03 -3.31 -23.47
CA LEU A 148 2.96 -2.32 -23.50
C LEU A 148 1.57 -2.96 -23.62
N THR A 149 1.49 -4.23 -23.99
CA THR A 149 0.22 -4.93 -24.20
C THR A 149 0.15 -6.28 -23.51
N ALA A 150 -1.07 -6.74 -23.21
CA ALA A 150 -1.30 -8.09 -22.70
C ALA A 150 -0.86 -9.19 -23.69
N ALA A 151 -0.96 -8.94 -24.99
CA ALA A 151 -0.51 -9.87 -26.02
C ALA A 151 1.01 -10.08 -25.96
N GLU A 152 1.79 -9.01 -25.80
CA GLU A 152 3.25 -9.09 -25.61
C GLU A 152 3.62 -9.73 -24.28
N LEU A 153 2.84 -9.48 -23.22
CA LEU A 153 3.05 -10.09 -21.90
C LEU A 153 2.96 -11.62 -21.97
N ALA A 154 2.01 -12.14 -22.75
CA ALA A 154 1.84 -13.58 -22.95
C ALA A 154 2.94 -14.24 -23.81
N GLN A 155 3.78 -13.46 -24.51
CA GLN A 155 4.78 -13.97 -25.46
C GLN A 155 6.16 -14.13 -24.84
N GLY A 156 6.37 -15.15 -24.00
CA GLY A 156 7.69 -15.51 -23.48
C GLY A 156 7.79 -15.40 -21.97
N GLN A 157 9.02 -15.27 -21.46
CA GLN A 157 9.32 -15.29 -20.03
C GLN A 157 9.93 -13.97 -19.58
N ARG A 158 9.78 -13.65 -18.29
CA ARG A 158 10.36 -12.45 -17.65
C ARG A 158 9.98 -11.16 -18.37
N ARG A 159 8.68 -10.99 -18.62
CA ARG A 159 8.08 -9.76 -19.14
C ARG A 159 7.17 -9.15 -18.08
N PHE A 160 7.05 -7.84 -18.07
CA PHE A 160 6.14 -7.16 -17.15
C PHE A 160 5.42 -6.01 -17.85
N LEU A 161 4.16 -5.80 -17.45
CA LEU A 161 3.32 -4.69 -17.90
C LEU A 161 3.07 -3.78 -16.70
N LEU A 162 3.40 -2.51 -16.83
CA LEU A 162 3.02 -1.49 -15.86
C LEU A 162 1.79 -0.76 -16.39
N HIS A 163 0.69 -0.80 -15.65
CA HIS A 163 -0.56 -0.14 -16.01
C HIS A 163 -0.94 0.88 -14.94
N HIS A 164 -1.25 2.10 -15.38
CA HIS A 164 -1.82 3.14 -14.54
C HIS A 164 -3.29 3.31 -14.91
N GLY A 165 -4.18 2.81 -14.05
CA GLY A 165 -5.62 2.78 -14.29
C GLY A 165 -6.38 2.17 -13.12
N SER A 166 -7.70 2.07 -13.24
CA SER A 166 -8.55 1.51 -12.19
C SER A 166 -8.54 -0.02 -12.23
N ALA A 167 -8.48 -0.65 -11.05
CA ALA A 167 -8.51 -2.10 -10.94
C ALA A 167 -9.88 -2.73 -11.22
N VAL A 168 -10.92 -1.91 -11.47
CA VAL A 168 -12.24 -2.38 -11.94
C VAL A 168 -12.27 -2.64 -13.45
N ASP A 169 -11.25 -2.19 -14.19
CA ASP A 169 -11.13 -2.37 -15.65
C ASP A 169 -9.66 -2.60 -16.01
N LEU A 170 -9.25 -3.87 -16.01
CA LEU A 170 -7.90 -4.28 -16.34
C LEU A 170 -7.79 -4.51 -17.86
N PRO A 171 -6.73 -4.02 -18.52
CA PRO A 171 -6.48 -4.23 -19.95
C PRO A 171 -5.93 -5.65 -20.22
N LEU A 172 -6.54 -6.66 -19.60
CA LEU A 172 -6.15 -8.07 -19.64
C LEU A 172 -7.30 -8.93 -20.20
N PRO A 173 -7.00 -9.94 -21.03
CA PRO A 173 -8.03 -10.88 -21.49
C PRO A 173 -8.63 -11.67 -20.33
N ALA A 174 -9.88 -12.12 -20.50
CA ALA A 174 -10.48 -13.05 -19.55
C ALA A 174 -9.68 -14.36 -19.48
N ASN A 175 -9.69 -15.03 -18.33
CA ASN A 175 -9.06 -16.34 -18.12
C ASN A 175 -7.55 -16.39 -18.47
N SER A 176 -6.83 -15.28 -18.31
CA SER A 176 -5.43 -15.16 -18.72
C SER A 176 -4.43 -15.21 -17.56
N ILE A 177 -4.89 -15.01 -16.32
CA ILE A 177 -4.04 -14.85 -15.13
C ILE A 177 -4.16 -16.06 -14.20
N ASP A 178 -3.02 -16.54 -13.72
CA ASP A 178 -2.95 -17.64 -12.74
C ASP A 178 -3.13 -17.15 -11.30
N TYR A 179 -2.56 -15.99 -10.96
CA TYR A 179 -2.60 -15.44 -9.61
C TYR A 179 -2.83 -13.93 -9.64
N VAL A 180 -3.79 -13.47 -8.85
CA VAL A 180 -3.94 -12.06 -8.47
C VAL A 180 -3.51 -11.95 -7.02
N ILE A 181 -2.43 -11.20 -6.76
CA ILE A 181 -1.91 -10.96 -5.41
C ILE A 181 -2.04 -9.46 -5.13
N THR A 182 -2.80 -9.08 -4.11
CA THR A 182 -3.13 -7.67 -3.86
C THR A 182 -3.32 -7.37 -2.36
N ASP A 183 -3.33 -6.09 -2.02
CA ASP A 183 -3.65 -5.57 -0.69
C ASP A 183 -4.65 -4.42 -0.86
N PRO A 184 -5.97 -4.70 -0.93
CA PRO A 184 -6.97 -3.68 -1.20
C PRO A 184 -7.01 -2.65 -0.06
N PRO A 185 -7.31 -1.37 -0.35
CA PRO A 185 -7.57 -0.40 0.71
C PRO A 185 -8.84 -0.80 1.48
N TYR A 186 -8.88 -0.66 2.81
CA TYR A 186 -10.03 -1.04 3.64
C TYR A 186 -10.51 0.09 4.58
N PHE A 187 -11.78 0.46 4.44
CA PHE A 187 -12.56 1.34 5.33
C PHE A 187 -11.86 2.66 5.73
N ASP A 188 -11.06 2.61 6.79
CA ASP A 188 -10.43 3.75 7.47
C ASP A 188 -8.92 3.88 7.14
N SER A 189 -8.39 3.04 6.24
CA SER A 189 -6.96 2.88 5.98
C SER A 189 -6.36 4.07 5.20
N VAL A 190 -6.24 5.21 5.88
CA VAL A 190 -5.40 6.38 5.56
C VAL A 190 -5.70 7.01 4.20
N GLN A 191 -5.91 8.34 4.19
CA GLN A 191 -5.93 9.14 2.96
C GLN A 191 -4.52 9.19 2.30
N TYR A 192 -3.97 8.04 1.88
CA TYR A 192 -2.67 7.91 1.24
C TYR A 192 -2.63 8.73 -0.03
N GLY A 193 -3.73 8.77 -0.80
CA GLY A 193 -3.84 9.63 -1.99
C GLY A 193 -3.61 11.10 -1.67
N ASP A 194 -4.19 11.60 -0.57
CA ASP A 194 -4.07 13.00 -0.17
C ASP A 194 -2.65 13.37 0.32
N LEU A 195 -1.96 12.44 0.98
CA LEU A 195 -0.55 12.63 1.35
C LEU A 195 0.38 12.45 0.14
N ALA A 196 0.06 11.54 -0.77
CA ALA A 196 0.83 11.29 -2.00
C ALA A 196 0.82 12.51 -2.93
N ASN A 197 -0.22 13.34 -2.88
CA ASN A 197 -0.28 14.60 -3.62
C ASN A 197 0.93 15.51 -3.36
N PHE A 198 1.49 15.50 -2.15
CA PHE A 198 2.72 16.21 -1.82
C PHE A 198 3.88 15.84 -2.75
N PHE A 199 4.05 14.55 -3.06
CA PHE A 199 5.10 14.09 -3.98
C PHE A 199 4.69 14.24 -5.45
N ARG A 200 3.42 13.97 -5.75
CA ARG A 200 2.87 13.94 -7.11
C ARG A 200 3.13 15.24 -7.86
N VAL A 201 2.86 16.39 -7.23
CA VAL A 201 3.03 17.71 -7.86
C VAL A 201 4.48 18.00 -8.27
N TRP A 202 5.45 17.43 -7.54
CA TRP A 202 6.87 17.56 -7.89
C TRP A 202 7.29 16.52 -8.90
N LEU A 203 6.84 15.27 -8.75
CA LEU A 203 7.11 14.19 -9.71
C LEU A 203 6.61 14.54 -11.11
N GLN A 204 5.44 15.16 -11.25
CA GLN A 204 4.94 15.67 -12.53
C GLN A 204 5.91 16.66 -13.19
N GLN A 205 6.59 17.50 -12.39
CA GLN A 205 7.55 18.47 -12.93
C GLN A 205 8.92 17.85 -13.22
N LEU A 206 9.34 16.87 -12.41
CA LEU A 206 10.62 16.17 -12.55
C LEU A 206 10.59 15.12 -13.68
N LEU A 207 9.43 14.51 -13.90
CA LEU A 207 9.21 13.35 -14.77
C LEU A 207 7.91 13.51 -15.59
N PRO A 208 7.74 14.58 -16.39
CA PRO A 208 6.48 14.91 -17.04
C PRO A 208 5.94 13.83 -17.98
N GLU A 209 6.83 13.03 -18.57
CA GLU A 209 6.49 11.97 -19.53
C GLU A 209 6.42 10.57 -18.92
N ALA A 210 6.70 10.41 -17.61
CA ALA A 210 6.85 9.10 -16.99
C ALA A 210 5.53 8.43 -16.59
N ALA A 211 4.44 9.20 -16.50
CA ALA A 211 3.12 8.70 -16.13
C ALA A 211 2.05 9.65 -16.67
N ASP A 212 0.80 9.19 -16.66
CA ASP A 212 -0.32 10.12 -16.77
C ASP A 212 -0.51 10.85 -15.43
N TRP A 213 -0.19 12.14 -15.44
CA TRP A 213 -0.29 13.00 -14.27
C TRP A 213 -1.69 13.62 -14.10
N GLN A 214 -2.64 13.34 -14.99
CA GLN A 214 -4.05 13.66 -14.79
C GLN A 214 -4.61 12.68 -13.75
N TYR A 215 -5.22 13.18 -12.68
CA TYR A 215 -5.84 12.36 -11.65
C TYR A 215 -7.32 12.68 -11.62
N GLU A 216 -8.13 11.74 -12.07
CA GLU A 216 -9.57 11.81 -11.89
C GLU A 216 -9.88 11.44 -10.43
N LEU A 217 -10.01 12.45 -9.57
CA LEU A 217 -10.38 12.27 -8.15
C LEU A 217 -11.67 11.45 -8.00
N ASP A 218 -12.58 11.58 -8.96
CA ASP A 218 -13.86 10.88 -9.04
C ASP A 218 -13.70 9.36 -9.27
N ALA A 219 -12.57 8.90 -9.84
CA ALA A 219 -12.29 7.50 -10.15
C ALA A 219 -11.38 6.80 -9.12
N ALA A 220 -10.95 7.52 -8.07
CA ALA A 220 -10.11 6.96 -7.02
C ALA A 220 -10.87 5.92 -6.18
N ALA A 221 -10.20 4.83 -5.77
CA ALA A 221 -10.75 3.82 -4.85
C ALA A 221 -11.08 4.36 -3.44
N ILE A 222 -10.56 5.55 -3.12
CA ILE A 222 -10.86 6.32 -1.90
C ILE A 222 -10.98 7.78 -2.33
N ASP A 223 -12.18 8.35 -2.32
CA ASP A 223 -12.38 9.78 -2.57
C ASP A 223 -11.91 10.58 -1.34
N PRO A 224 -10.97 11.53 -1.49
CA PRO A 224 -10.53 12.39 -0.40
C PRO A 224 -11.53 13.50 -0.04
N ARG A 225 -12.59 13.72 -0.83
CA ARG A 225 -13.65 14.69 -0.54
C ARG A 225 -14.62 14.07 0.47
N GLU A 226 -15.20 14.91 1.35
CA GLU A 226 -16.29 14.45 2.22
C GLU A 226 -17.37 13.77 1.36
N PRO A 227 -18.03 12.70 1.85
CA PRO A 227 -19.22 12.20 1.16
C PRO A 227 -20.16 13.39 1.01
N VAL A 228 -20.34 13.86 -0.23
CA VAL A 228 -21.35 14.87 -0.53
C VAL A 228 -22.63 14.35 0.09
N ALA A 229 -23.33 15.15 0.89
CA ALA A 229 -24.59 14.74 1.48
C ALA A 229 -25.52 14.23 0.36
N GLY A 230 -25.70 12.91 0.27
CA GLY A 230 -26.47 12.23 -0.80
C GLY A 230 -25.67 11.41 -1.82
N ALA A 231 -24.34 11.50 -1.87
CA ALA A 231 -23.49 10.61 -2.67
C ALA A 231 -22.60 9.80 -1.72
N ALA A 232 -23.16 8.72 -1.18
CA ALA A 232 -22.35 7.72 -0.50
C ALA A 232 -21.46 7.07 -1.57
N TYR A 233 -20.16 7.38 -1.54
CA TYR A 233 -19.16 6.57 -2.22
C TYR A 233 -19.32 5.14 -1.70
N ASP A 234 -19.92 4.27 -2.51
CA ASP A 234 -20.15 2.89 -2.13
C ASP A 234 -18.85 2.11 -2.32
N TYR A 235 -17.98 2.22 -1.32
CA TYR A 235 -16.73 1.48 -1.22
C TYR A 235 -16.94 -0.03 -1.48
N LEU A 236 -18.09 -0.59 -1.10
CA LEU A 236 -18.39 -1.99 -1.36
C LEU A 236 -18.72 -2.26 -2.82
N ALA A 237 -19.40 -1.34 -3.51
CA ALA A 237 -19.60 -1.43 -4.94
C ALA A 237 -18.27 -1.39 -5.70
N VAL A 238 -17.34 -0.53 -5.29
CA VAL A 238 -16.00 -0.44 -5.92
C VAL A 238 -15.20 -1.71 -5.67
N LEU A 239 -15.13 -2.18 -4.42
CA LEU A 239 -14.42 -3.42 -4.09
C LEU A 239 -15.05 -4.64 -4.77
N GLY A 240 -16.38 -4.71 -4.85
CA GLY A 240 -17.10 -5.73 -5.60
C GLY A 240 -16.80 -5.69 -7.10
N GLY A 241 -16.66 -4.49 -7.68
CA GLY A 241 -16.21 -4.28 -9.05
C GLY A 241 -14.79 -4.81 -9.28
N ILE A 242 -13.85 -4.47 -8.38
CA ILE A 242 -12.46 -4.96 -8.43
C ILE A 242 -12.43 -6.48 -8.36
N PHE A 243 -13.17 -7.10 -7.43
CA PHE A 243 -13.19 -8.55 -7.33
C PHE A 243 -13.85 -9.20 -8.55
N SER A 244 -14.92 -8.63 -9.09
CA SER A 244 -15.53 -9.15 -10.33
C SER A 244 -14.54 -9.10 -11.50
N GLU A 245 -13.74 -8.04 -11.58
CA GLU A 245 -12.70 -7.90 -12.59
C GLU A 245 -11.54 -8.88 -12.38
N CYS A 246 -11.13 -9.09 -11.12
CA CYS A 246 -10.17 -10.13 -10.76
C CYS A 246 -10.67 -11.52 -11.16
N GLN A 247 -11.96 -11.82 -10.94
CA GLN A 247 -12.56 -13.08 -11.35
C GLN A 247 -12.49 -13.22 -12.86
N ARG A 248 -12.85 -12.18 -13.62
CA ARG A 248 -12.87 -12.19 -15.09
C ARG A 248 -11.51 -12.57 -15.67
N VAL A 249 -10.43 -12.00 -15.14
CA VAL A 249 -9.07 -12.22 -15.67
C VAL A 249 -8.46 -13.54 -15.18
N LEU A 250 -8.89 -14.07 -14.04
CA LEU A 250 -8.38 -15.32 -13.48
C LEU A 250 -8.82 -16.54 -14.29
N ARG A 251 -7.93 -17.53 -14.44
CA ARG A 251 -8.28 -18.84 -14.99
C ARG A 251 -9.33 -19.53 -14.09
N PRO A 252 -10.43 -20.07 -14.63
CA PRO A 252 -11.50 -20.64 -13.79
C PRO A 252 -11.05 -21.81 -12.91
N ASP A 253 -10.21 -22.71 -13.46
CA ASP A 253 -9.86 -23.97 -12.79
C ASP A 253 -8.62 -23.85 -11.87
N SER A 254 -7.67 -22.98 -12.22
CA SER A 254 -6.39 -22.86 -11.54
C SER A 254 -6.15 -21.50 -10.88
N GLY A 255 -6.96 -20.50 -11.21
CA GLY A 255 -6.77 -19.12 -10.77
C GLY A 255 -6.90 -18.96 -9.26
N ARG A 256 -6.05 -18.10 -8.66
CA ARG A 256 -6.14 -17.74 -7.24
C ARG A 256 -6.13 -16.24 -7.04
N LEU A 257 -7.08 -15.76 -6.25
CA LEU A 257 -7.06 -14.42 -5.67
C LEU A 257 -6.47 -14.52 -4.26
N ILE A 258 -5.40 -13.79 -3.99
CA ILE A 258 -4.69 -13.79 -2.71
C ILE A 258 -4.57 -12.36 -2.22
N PHE A 259 -5.07 -12.08 -1.02
CA PHE A 259 -4.89 -10.76 -0.44
C PHE A 259 -4.80 -10.76 1.08
N THR A 260 -4.17 -9.72 1.60
CA THR A 260 -4.10 -9.39 3.02
C THR A 260 -5.35 -8.63 3.45
N PHE A 261 -5.85 -8.93 4.65
CA PHE A 261 -6.99 -8.25 5.26
C PHE A 261 -6.73 -8.03 6.75
N HIS A 262 -6.91 -6.78 7.19
CA HIS A 262 -6.73 -6.38 8.58
C HIS A 262 -7.90 -5.48 9.02
N HIS A 263 -8.84 -6.02 9.80
CA HIS A 263 -9.91 -5.21 10.38
C HIS A 263 -10.48 -5.80 11.67
N GLY A 264 -10.56 -4.99 12.73
CA GLY A 264 -11.06 -5.41 14.05
C GLY A 264 -12.59 -5.37 14.22
N LYS A 265 -13.37 -5.11 13.16
CA LYS A 265 -14.85 -5.00 13.23
C LYS A 265 -15.46 -6.04 12.31
N ALA A 266 -16.34 -6.91 12.80
CA ALA A 266 -16.92 -7.93 11.91
C ALA A 266 -17.89 -7.36 10.86
N THR A 267 -18.41 -6.14 11.05
CA THR A 267 -19.14 -5.46 9.98
C THR A 267 -18.28 -5.29 8.73
N ALA A 268 -16.98 -5.07 8.88
CA ALA A 268 -16.04 -5.01 7.76
C ALA A 268 -15.86 -6.38 7.09
N TRP A 269 -15.81 -7.45 7.88
CA TRP A 269 -15.74 -8.83 7.36
C TRP A 269 -17.03 -9.28 6.66
N ALA A 270 -18.20 -8.88 7.17
CA ALA A 270 -19.50 -9.13 6.54
C ALA A 270 -19.59 -8.41 5.19
N ALA A 271 -19.11 -7.16 5.15
CA ALA A 271 -19.05 -6.36 3.95
C ALA A 271 -18.10 -6.98 2.90
N LEU A 272 -16.92 -7.44 3.32
CA LEU A 272 -16.00 -8.23 2.48
C LEU A 272 -16.66 -9.50 1.93
N ALA A 273 -17.39 -10.25 2.78
CA ALA A 273 -18.11 -11.45 2.36
C ALA A 273 -19.15 -11.13 1.28
N GLY A 274 -19.88 -10.03 1.42
CA GLY A 274 -20.83 -9.56 0.41
C GLY A 274 -20.17 -9.29 -0.94
N ALA A 275 -19.06 -8.55 -0.96
CA ALA A 275 -18.34 -8.21 -2.18
C ALA A 275 -17.75 -9.46 -2.89
N LEU A 276 -17.17 -10.38 -2.13
CA LEU A 276 -16.62 -11.63 -2.66
C LEU A 276 -17.71 -12.58 -3.19
N ARG A 277 -18.86 -12.65 -2.51
CA ARG A 277 -20.01 -13.45 -2.95
C ARG A 277 -20.57 -12.91 -4.27
N GLN A 278 -20.69 -11.59 -4.40
CA GLN A 278 -21.11 -10.95 -5.65
C GLN A 278 -20.16 -11.29 -6.82
N ALA A 279 -18.86 -11.30 -6.56
CA ALA A 279 -17.83 -11.69 -7.52
C ALA A 279 -17.69 -13.22 -7.70
N ARG A 280 -18.49 -14.03 -7.00
CA ARG A 280 -18.49 -15.51 -7.06
C ARG A 280 -17.15 -16.15 -6.68
N PHE A 281 -16.48 -15.60 -5.67
CA PHE A 281 -15.31 -16.25 -5.08
C PHE A 281 -15.67 -17.17 -3.93
N GLN A 282 -14.90 -18.25 -3.79
CA GLN A 282 -14.97 -19.17 -2.66
C GLN A 282 -13.60 -19.21 -1.95
N LEU A 283 -13.63 -19.33 -0.63
CA LEU A 283 -12.41 -19.40 0.18
C LEU A 283 -11.77 -20.79 0.05
N VAL A 284 -10.53 -20.83 -0.44
CA VAL A 284 -9.71 -22.05 -0.54
C VAL A 284 -8.95 -22.29 0.75
N ASN A 285 -8.28 -21.27 1.29
CA ASN A 285 -7.50 -21.36 2.52
C ASN A 285 -7.31 -19.97 3.16
N TYR A 286 -6.85 -19.94 4.41
CA TYR A 286 -6.39 -18.72 5.05
C TYR A 286 -5.12 -18.97 5.88
N TYR A 287 -4.35 -17.91 6.09
CA TYR A 287 -3.25 -17.87 7.04
C TYR A 287 -3.42 -16.67 7.96
N VAL A 288 -3.02 -16.81 9.21
CA VAL A 288 -2.98 -15.70 10.17
C VAL A 288 -1.51 -15.38 10.44
N VAL A 289 -1.12 -14.13 10.23
CA VAL A 289 0.27 -13.70 10.35
C VAL A 289 0.37 -12.51 11.28
N HIS A 290 1.39 -12.49 12.12
CA HIS A 290 1.68 -11.35 12.98
C HIS A 290 2.27 -10.21 12.13
N SER A 291 1.58 -9.07 12.08
CA SER A 291 1.87 -7.98 11.13
C SER A 291 2.39 -6.70 11.78
N GLU A 292 2.16 -6.50 13.08
CA GLU A 292 2.48 -5.24 13.76
C GLU A 292 3.82 -5.25 14.50
N SER A 293 4.53 -4.12 14.46
CA SER A 293 5.78 -3.95 15.20
C SER A 293 5.49 -3.62 16.68
N PRO A 294 6.14 -4.28 17.66
CA PRO A 294 6.05 -3.89 19.07
C PRO A 294 6.45 -2.43 19.37
N ALA A 295 7.12 -1.77 18.42
CA ALA A 295 7.57 -0.38 18.52
C ALA A 295 6.58 0.64 17.92
N SER A 296 5.44 0.20 17.39
CA SER A 296 4.39 1.09 16.85
C SER A 296 3.80 1.94 17.98
N VAL A 297 4.05 3.26 17.93
CA VAL A 297 3.58 4.26 18.91
C VAL A 297 2.04 4.34 18.98
N HIS A 298 1.35 3.72 18.02
CA HIS A 298 -0.10 3.69 17.89
C HIS A 298 -0.82 2.69 18.82
N ILE A 299 -0.09 1.78 19.50
CA ILE A 299 -0.70 0.64 20.20
C ILE A 299 -0.45 0.64 21.72
N ASN A 300 0.38 1.56 22.23
CA ASN A 300 0.73 1.55 23.64
C ASN A 300 -0.51 1.88 24.52
N GLY A 301 -1.20 0.85 25.00
CA GLY A 301 -2.41 0.94 25.83
C GLY A 301 -3.76 0.65 25.15
N LEU A 302 -3.80 0.17 23.90
CA LEU A 302 -5.05 -0.17 23.19
C LEU A 302 -5.08 -1.67 22.85
N ASN A 303 -6.22 -2.35 23.03
CA ASN A 303 -6.48 -3.72 22.54
C ASN A 303 -6.49 -3.75 21.00
N ALA A 304 -5.34 -3.51 20.38
CA ALA A 304 -5.20 -3.43 18.93
C ALA A 304 -5.11 -4.83 18.32
N LEU A 305 -5.68 -4.98 17.13
CA LEU A 305 -5.48 -6.16 16.29
C LEU A 305 -4.00 -6.18 15.86
N THR A 306 -3.30 -7.29 16.09
CA THR A 306 -1.87 -7.44 15.76
C THR A 306 -1.60 -8.48 14.67
N HIS A 307 -2.66 -9.09 14.14
CA HIS A 307 -2.59 -10.15 13.14
C HIS A 307 -3.41 -9.83 11.90
N ASP A 308 -2.83 -10.09 10.74
CA ASP A 308 -3.49 -10.02 9.44
C ASP A 308 -3.97 -11.40 9.01
N ALA A 309 -5.05 -11.44 8.25
CA ALA A 309 -5.43 -12.61 7.49
C ALA A 309 -4.86 -12.52 6.07
N ILE A 310 -4.18 -13.57 5.61
CA ILE A 310 -3.94 -13.80 4.19
C ILE A 310 -5.04 -14.76 3.72
N LEU A 311 -5.91 -14.27 2.84
CA LEU A 311 -7.02 -15.05 2.30
C LEU A 311 -6.66 -15.56 0.91
N VAL A 312 -6.88 -16.85 0.67
CA VAL A 312 -6.65 -17.51 -0.62
C VAL A 312 -8.01 -17.95 -1.17
N LEU A 313 -8.42 -17.40 -2.29
CA LEU A 313 -9.72 -17.63 -2.91
C LEU A 313 -9.57 -18.14 -4.35
N ALA A 314 -10.62 -18.78 -4.85
CA ALA A 314 -10.71 -19.25 -6.23
C ALA A 314 -12.13 -19.00 -6.80
N PRO A 315 -12.27 -18.84 -8.13
CA PRO A 315 -13.59 -18.73 -8.78
C PRO A 315 -14.47 -19.97 -8.57
N ALA A 316 -13.87 -21.14 -8.43
CA ALA A 316 -14.56 -22.38 -8.13
C ALA A 316 -13.67 -23.32 -7.30
N VAL A 317 -14.21 -23.88 -6.23
CA VAL A 317 -13.52 -24.87 -5.39
C VAL A 317 -14.56 -25.76 -4.68
N ASN A 318 -14.33 -27.07 -4.68
CA ASN A 318 -15.13 -28.01 -3.90
C ASN A 318 -14.61 -28.06 -2.45
N ARG A 319 -14.88 -27.01 -1.67
CA ARG A 319 -14.51 -26.93 -0.24
C ARG A 319 -15.67 -26.41 0.58
N GLU A 320 -16.09 -27.22 1.53
CA GLU A 320 -17.08 -26.81 2.53
C GLU A 320 -16.39 -26.24 3.77
N TRP A 321 -16.99 -25.18 4.31
CA TRP A 321 -16.57 -24.55 5.56
C TRP A 321 -17.69 -24.70 6.57
N GLN A 322 -17.38 -25.19 7.77
CA GLN A 322 -18.34 -25.23 8.87
C GLN A 322 -18.45 -23.86 9.54
N ARG A 323 -19.67 -23.47 9.89
CA ARG A 323 -19.93 -22.26 10.67
C ARG A 323 -19.15 -22.33 11.99
N PRO A 324 -18.21 -21.42 12.26
CA PRO A 324 -17.48 -21.44 13.52
C PRO A 324 -18.39 -20.97 14.67
N GLY A 325 -18.14 -21.48 15.88
CA GLY A 325 -18.58 -20.81 17.11
C GLY A 325 -17.66 -19.65 17.43
N TRP A 326 -18.15 -18.67 18.21
CA TRP A 326 -17.32 -17.57 18.69
C TRP A 326 -16.63 -17.96 20.02
N PRO A 327 -15.31 -17.78 20.15
CA PRO A 327 -14.62 -18.05 21.41
C PRO A 327 -14.99 -17.01 22.48
N ALA A 328 -15.15 -17.44 23.74
CA ALA A 328 -15.51 -16.56 24.86
C ALA A 328 -14.47 -15.46 25.15
N HIS A 329 -13.20 -15.72 24.82
CA HIS A 329 -12.11 -14.75 24.85
C HIS A 329 -11.25 -14.98 23.61
N ALA A 330 -11.31 -14.06 22.65
CA ALA A 330 -10.46 -14.10 21.47
C ALA A 330 -9.25 -13.18 21.67
N ASP A 331 -8.03 -13.73 21.62
CA ASP A 331 -6.87 -12.91 21.29
C ASP A 331 -6.93 -12.47 19.82
N SER A 332 -6.01 -11.60 19.39
CA SER A 332 -6.01 -11.10 18.01
C SER A 332 -5.85 -12.20 16.97
N GLU A 333 -5.11 -13.28 17.26
CA GLU A 333 -4.90 -14.37 16.30
C GLU A 333 -6.19 -15.19 16.14
N GLN A 334 -6.81 -15.55 17.27
CA GLN A 334 -8.07 -16.29 17.33
C GLN A 334 -9.23 -15.51 16.71
N PHE A 335 -9.29 -14.20 16.95
CA PHE A 335 -10.26 -13.31 16.32
C PHE A 335 -10.14 -13.37 14.80
N THR A 336 -8.94 -13.13 14.27
CA THR A 336 -8.68 -13.12 12.82
C THR A 336 -8.96 -14.49 12.20
N ALA A 337 -8.55 -15.58 12.84
CA ALA A 337 -8.83 -16.94 12.38
C ALA A 337 -10.34 -17.25 12.35
N THR A 338 -11.08 -16.86 13.40
CA THR A 338 -12.52 -17.08 13.50
C THR A 338 -13.28 -16.31 12.43
N CYS A 339 -12.90 -15.05 12.19
CA CYS A 339 -13.44 -14.25 11.09
C CYS A 339 -13.14 -14.88 9.72
N ALA A 340 -11.92 -15.35 9.46
CA ALA A 340 -11.59 -16.01 8.19
C ALA A 340 -12.41 -17.31 7.97
N ARG A 341 -12.65 -18.09 9.03
CA ARG A 341 -13.52 -19.28 8.96
C ARG A 341 -14.98 -18.91 8.70
N MET A 342 -15.48 -17.87 9.37
CA MET A 342 -16.84 -17.37 9.16
C MET A 342 -17.02 -16.84 7.74
N LEU A 343 -16.00 -16.19 7.18
CA LEU A 343 -15.96 -15.79 5.78
C LEU A 343 -16.07 -17.00 4.86
N GLY A 344 -15.28 -18.05 5.09
CA GLY A 344 -15.35 -19.28 4.30
C GLY A 344 -16.74 -19.91 4.30
N TRP A 345 -17.40 -19.97 5.47
CA TRP A 345 -18.78 -20.46 5.57
C TRP A 345 -19.77 -19.54 4.84
N SER A 346 -19.62 -18.22 4.98
CA SER A 346 -20.47 -17.20 4.35
C SER A 346 -20.43 -17.22 2.82
N LEU A 347 -19.34 -17.74 2.23
CA LEU A 347 -19.15 -17.87 0.79
C LEU A 347 -19.57 -19.24 0.24
N SER A 348 -20.04 -20.15 1.09
CA SER A 348 -20.54 -21.46 0.66
C SER A 348 -22.02 -21.39 0.28
N ASP A 349 -22.46 -22.28 -0.62
CA ASP A 349 -23.86 -22.38 -1.07
C ASP A 349 -24.85 -22.59 0.11
N ALA A 350 -24.37 -23.14 1.23
CA ALA A 350 -25.15 -23.30 2.46
C ALA A 350 -25.58 -21.98 3.13
N ALA A 351 -25.02 -20.84 2.72
CA ALA A 351 -25.32 -19.52 3.25
C ALA A 351 -26.29 -18.69 2.36
N ASP A 352 -26.74 -19.22 1.21
CA ASP A 352 -27.48 -18.46 0.18
C ASP A 352 -28.81 -17.85 0.66
N GLU A 353 -29.41 -18.38 1.73
CA GLU A 353 -30.67 -17.89 2.29
C GLU A 353 -30.51 -17.03 3.57
N THR A 354 -29.29 -16.74 4.00
CA THR A 354 -29.04 -16.05 5.28
C THR A 354 -28.73 -14.57 5.11
N ASP A 355 -29.34 -13.71 5.92
CA ASP A 355 -28.92 -12.31 6.10
C ASP A 355 -27.49 -12.30 6.68
N LEU A 356 -26.50 -12.09 5.81
CA LEU A 356 -25.07 -12.09 6.16
C LEU A 356 -24.77 -11.07 7.28
N PRO A 357 -25.12 -9.78 7.18
CA PRO A 357 -25.00 -8.84 8.29
C PRO A 357 -25.53 -9.38 9.62
N ALA A 358 -26.74 -9.95 9.63
CA ALA A 358 -27.33 -10.51 10.85
C ALA A 358 -26.57 -11.74 11.37
N ALA A 359 -26.12 -12.63 10.48
CA ALA A 359 -25.34 -13.82 10.87
C ALA A 359 -23.97 -13.47 11.48
N TRP A 360 -23.31 -12.44 10.93
CA TRP A 360 -22.07 -11.89 11.45
C TRP A 360 -22.27 -11.15 12.77
N GLN A 361 -23.35 -10.38 12.92
CA GLN A 361 -23.71 -9.73 14.19
C GLN A 361 -24.06 -10.75 15.29
N ALA A 362 -24.83 -11.79 14.97
CA ALA A 362 -25.19 -12.85 15.91
C ALA A 362 -23.94 -13.61 16.40
N LEU A 363 -22.99 -13.87 15.50
CA LEU A 363 -21.72 -14.50 15.87
C LEU A 363 -20.95 -13.61 16.86
N LEU A 364 -20.83 -12.32 16.59
CA LEU A 364 -20.16 -11.36 17.48
C LEU A 364 -20.85 -11.18 18.83
N SER A 365 -22.17 -11.27 18.88
CA SER A 365 -22.94 -11.04 20.11
C SER A 365 -22.94 -12.26 21.05
N SER A 366 -22.41 -13.40 20.57
CA SER A 366 -22.43 -14.68 21.27
C SER A 366 -21.17 -14.97 22.11
N GLY A 367 -20.19 -14.08 22.12
CA GLY A 367 -19.11 -14.04 23.11
C GLY A 367 -18.71 -12.62 23.43
#